data_AF-A0A970UGU5-F1
#
_entry.id   AF-A0A970UGU5-F1
#
_cell.length_a   1.000
_cell.length_b   1.000
_cell.length_c   1.000
_cell.angle_alpha   90.00
_cell.angle_beta   90.00
_cell.angle_gamma   90.00
#
_symmetry.space_group_name_H-M   'P 1'
#
loop_
_entity.id
_entity.type
_entity.pdbx_description
1 polymer ?
#
loop_
_entity_poly.entity_id
_entity_poly.type
_entity_poly.pdbx_seq_one_letter_code
_entity_poly.pdbx_strand_id
1 'polypeptide(L)'
;MKNKVEETVEFLRHRGGEAPEAAVVLGSGLGAFAEALEDKIVIPYGEIPNWPASTAPGHAGRLVLGSLSGKRLAVMQGRVHYYEGYSMEEVVFPVRALGAWGVKAYVATNAVGGIDHSLSPGDVVLLYDHINWMGANPLRGPDTPEWNPRFPDMTHA
;
A
#
# COMPACT_ATOMS: atom_id res chain seq x y z
N MET A 1 -8.87 5.42 -14.55
CA MET A 1 -8.17 5.48 -13.26
C MET A 1 -8.40 6.81 -12.52
N LYS A 2 -8.13 7.96 -13.13
CA LYS A 2 -8.13 9.26 -12.46
C LYS A 2 -9.39 9.60 -11.65
N ASN A 3 -10.58 9.55 -12.27
CA ASN A 3 -11.82 9.87 -11.58
C ASN A 3 -12.07 8.95 -10.35
N LYS A 4 -11.70 7.67 -10.45
CA LYS A 4 -11.80 6.72 -9.32
C LYS A 4 -10.88 7.10 -8.16
N VAL A 5 -9.66 7.55 -8.49
CA VAL A 5 -8.69 8.04 -7.51
C VAL A 5 -9.22 9.31 -6.83
N GLU A 6 -9.74 10.26 -7.58
CA GLU A 6 -10.31 11.50 -7.05
C GLU A 6 -11.48 11.23 -6.10
N GLU A 7 -12.43 10.39 -6.50
CA GLU A 7 -13.56 9.94 -5.66
C GLU A 7 -13.08 9.30 -4.35
N THR A 8 -12.06 8.43 -4.44
CA THR A 8 -11.46 7.77 -3.28
C THR A 8 -10.80 8.77 -2.34
N VAL A 9 -10.07 9.73 -2.89
CA VAL A 9 -9.37 10.77 -2.12
C VAL A 9 -10.39 11.68 -1.42
N GLU A 10 -11.49 12.05 -2.07
CA GLU A 10 -12.56 12.82 -1.43
C GLU A 10 -13.16 12.06 -0.25
N PHE A 11 -13.44 10.77 -0.42
CA PHE A 11 -13.88 9.91 0.68
C PHE A 11 -12.87 9.88 1.83
N LEU A 12 -11.58 9.67 1.53
CA LEU A 12 -10.52 9.63 2.55
C LEU A 12 -10.35 10.97 3.27
N ARG A 13 -10.48 12.10 2.56
CA ARG A 13 -10.46 13.44 3.18
C ARG A 13 -11.65 13.65 4.09
N HIS A 14 -12.84 13.23 3.67
CA HIS A 14 -14.03 13.34 4.50
C HIS A 14 -13.94 12.47 5.76
N ARG A 15 -13.44 11.24 5.63
CA ARG A 15 -13.40 10.29 6.74
C ARG A 15 -12.19 10.49 7.66
N GLY A 16 -11.05 10.83 7.09
CA GLY A 16 -9.76 10.89 7.77
C GLY A 16 -9.20 12.28 7.97
N GLY A 17 -9.63 13.30 7.21
CA GLY A 17 -9.07 14.65 7.26
C GLY A 17 -7.87 14.85 6.33
N GLU A 18 -6.83 15.55 6.82
CA GLU A 18 -5.61 15.80 6.06
C GLU A 18 -4.89 14.49 5.68
N ALA A 19 -3.95 14.54 4.74
CA ALA A 19 -3.17 13.35 4.40
C ALA A 19 -2.23 12.95 5.55
N PRO A 20 -2.09 11.65 5.87
CA PRO A 20 -1.05 11.16 6.76
C PRO A 20 0.35 11.42 6.20
N GLU A 21 1.35 11.47 7.08
CA GLU A 21 2.75 11.70 6.70
C GLU A 21 3.32 10.50 5.92
N ALA A 22 2.96 9.29 6.34
CA ALA A 22 3.38 8.06 5.72
C ALA A 22 2.26 7.03 5.61
N ALA A 23 2.36 6.17 4.61
CA ALA A 23 1.57 4.95 4.50
C ALA A 23 2.45 3.74 4.81
N VAL A 24 1.90 2.77 5.55
CA VAL A 24 2.56 1.49 5.85
C VAL A 24 1.67 0.37 5.35
N VAL A 25 2.20 -0.50 4.50
CA VAL A 25 1.47 -1.65 3.99
C VAL A 25 1.92 -2.90 4.70
N LEU A 26 1.00 -3.51 5.45
CA LEU A 26 1.27 -4.69 6.25
C LEU A 26 1.04 -5.96 5.43
N GLY A 27 2.08 -6.77 5.38
CA GLY A 27 2.01 -8.12 4.83
C GLY A 27 1.43 -9.16 5.78
N SER A 28 1.38 -10.39 5.29
CA SER A 28 0.96 -11.56 6.05
C SER A 28 1.73 -11.67 7.37
N GLY A 29 1.01 -11.84 8.48
CA GLY A 29 1.60 -11.96 9.82
C GLY A 29 1.98 -10.64 10.52
N LEU A 30 1.94 -9.50 9.81
CA LEU A 30 2.36 -8.20 10.36
C LEU A 30 1.19 -7.32 10.81
N GLY A 31 -0.04 -7.85 10.72
CA GLY A 31 -1.26 -7.09 10.98
C GLY A 31 -1.33 -6.45 12.37
N ALA A 32 -0.71 -7.04 13.39
CA ALA A 32 -0.75 -6.53 14.76
C ALA A 32 -0.16 -5.11 14.91
N PHE A 33 0.71 -4.67 13.99
CA PHE A 33 1.27 -3.32 14.01
C PHE A 33 0.19 -2.22 13.98
N ALA A 34 -0.90 -2.43 13.24
CA ALA A 34 -1.99 -1.47 13.17
C ALA A 34 -2.66 -1.21 14.53
N GLU A 35 -2.54 -2.16 15.47
CA GLU A 35 -3.13 -2.00 16.80
C GLU A 35 -2.36 -1.05 17.71
N ALA A 36 -1.08 -0.83 17.44
CA ALA A 36 -0.22 0.07 18.19
C ALA A 36 -0.48 1.56 17.89
N LEU A 37 -1.28 1.87 16.88
CA LEU A 37 -1.69 3.25 16.59
C LEU A 37 -2.62 3.80 17.69
N GLU A 38 -2.41 5.07 18.01
CA GLU A 38 -3.28 5.90 18.85
C GLU A 38 -4.32 6.62 17.97
N ASP A 39 -5.44 7.06 18.57
CA ASP A 39 -6.51 7.84 17.90
C ASP A 39 -7.01 7.22 16.58
N LYS A 40 -7.21 5.91 16.59
CA LYS A 40 -7.48 5.12 15.39
C LYS A 40 -8.83 5.45 14.74
N ILE A 41 -8.80 5.70 13.43
CA ILE A 41 -9.95 5.61 12.53
C ILE A 41 -9.78 4.37 11.68
N VAL A 42 -10.64 3.37 11.88
CA VAL A 42 -10.62 2.11 11.15
C VAL A 42 -11.66 2.16 10.04
N ILE A 43 -11.23 1.92 8.80
CA ILE A 43 -12.08 1.98 7.60
C ILE A 43 -11.96 0.65 6.85
N PRO A 44 -13.00 -0.20 6.84
CA PRO A 44 -13.01 -1.41 6.03
C PRO A 44 -12.81 -1.10 4.54
N TYR A 45 -12.05 -1.93 3.81
CA TYR A 45 -11.82 -1.71 2.38
C TYR A 45 -13.11 -1.67 1.56
N GLY A 46 -14.14 -2.44 1.95
CA GLY A 46 -15.44 -2.42 1.29
C GLY A 46 -16.21 -1.10 1.41
N GLU A 47 -15.83 -0.21 2.34
CA GLU A 47 -16.43 1.13 2.46
C GLU A 47 -15.69 2.17 1.62
N ILE A 48 -14.44 1.88 1.22
CA ILE A 48 -13.62 2.82 0.46
C ILE A 48 -13.96 2.64 -1.04
N PRO A 49 -14.44 3.70 -1.72
CA PRO A 49 -14.77 3.61 -3.15
C PRO A 49 -13.59 3.07 -3.95
N ASN A 50 -13.85 2.18 -4.91
CA ASN A 50 -12.86 1.62 -5.85
C ASN A 50 -11.70 0.83 -5.21
N TRP A 51 -11.68 0.63 -3.89
CA TRP A 51 -10.61 -0.07 -3.21
C TRP A 51 -10.78 -1.58 -3.33
N PRO A 52 -9.73 -2.33 -3.67
CA PRO A 52 -9.85 -3.77 -3.84
C PRO A 52 -9.96 -4.49 -2.49
N ALA A 53 -10.81 -5.52 -2.42
CA ALA A 53 -11.01 -6.31 -1.20
C ALA A 53 -9.88 -7.34 -1.02
N SER A 54 -9.38 -7.53 0.20
CA SER A 54 -8.39 -8.58 0.48
C SER A 54 -9.07 -9.94 0.69
N THR A 55 -8.58 -10.99 0.02
CA THR A 55 -9.07 -12.37 0.19
C THR A 55 -8.00 -13.31 0.75
N ALA A 56 -6.73 -12.91 0.69
CA ALA A 56 -5.60 -13.67 1.23
C ALA A 56 -5.71 -13.88 2.76
N PRO A 57 -5.37 -15.07 3.28
CA PRO A 57 -5.37 -15.33 4.71
C PRO A 57 -4.49 -14.35 5.52
N GLY A 58 -4.99 -13.92 6.68
CA GLY A 58 -4.27 -13.00 7.57
C GLY A 58 -4.32 -11.54 7.15
N HIS A 59 -5.05 -11.19 6.08
CA HIS A 59 -5.26 -9.82 5.64
C HIS A 59 -6.63 -9.34 6.15
N ALA A 60 -6.62 -8.40 7.10
CA ALA A 60 -7.86 -7.93 7.73
C ALA A 60 -8.74 -7.09 6.79
N GLY A 61 -8.18 -6.54 5.71
CA GLY A 61 -8.94 -5.84 4.69
C GLY A 61 -9.47 -4.48 5.15
N ARG A 62 -8.65 -3.71 5.87
CA ARG A 62 -9.02 -2.38 6.39
C ARG A 62 -7.85 -1.41 6.40
N LEU A 63 -8.15 -0.14 6.18
CA LEU A 63 -7.25 0.99 6.31
C LEU A 63 -7.38 1.55 7.73
N VAL A 64 -6.29 1.62 8.47
CA VAL A 64 -6.25 2.17 9.83
C VAL A 64 -5.47 3.48 9.78
N LEU A 65 -6.15 4.58 10.00
CA LEU A 65 -5.53 5.88 10.20
C LEU A 65 -5.28 6.06 11.69
N GLY A 66 -4.15 6.64 12.08
CA GLY A 66 -3.87 6.94 13.48
C GLY A 66 -2.52 7.59 13.67
N SER A 67 -2.10 7.71 14.92
CA SER A 67 -0.83 8.33 15.30
C SER A 67 0.11 7.30 15.94
N LEU A 68 1.40 7.42 15.66
CA LEU A 68 2.45 6.68 16.37
C LEU A 68 3.63 7.62 16.58
N SER A 69 4.07 7.80 17.83
CA SER A 69 5.18 8.70 18.18
C SER A 69 5.01 10.12 17.62
N GLY A 70 3.78 10.65 17.66
CA GLY A 70 3.43 11.98 17.15
C GLY A 70 3.39 12.09 15.62
N LYS A 71 3.50 10.97 14.90
CA LYS A 71 3.42 10.91 13.43
C LYS A 71 2.11 10.31 12.97
N ARG A 72 1.45 10.97 12.03
CA ARG A 72 0.17 10.47 11.49
C ARG A 72 0.40 9.48 10.36
N LEU A 73 -0.19 8.30 10.46
CA LEU A 73 0.05 7.17 9.56
C LEU A 73 -1.26 6.67 8.92
N ALA A 74 -1.16 6.20 7.68
CA ALA A 74 -2.15 5.35 7.02
C ALA A 74 -1.62 3.91 6.97
N VAL A 75 -2.19 3.00 7.76
CA VAL A 75 -1.76 1.61 7.81
C VAL A 75 -2.75 0.73 7.05
N MET A 76 -2.31 0.17 5.94
CA MET A 76 -3.05 -0.83 5.19
C MET A 76 -2.87 -2.18 5.88
N GLN A 77 -3.88 -2.62 6.63
CA GLN A 77 -3.84 -3.88 7.36
C GLN A 77 -4.29 -5.03 6.46
N GLY A 78 -3.36 -5.42 5.58
CA GLY A 78 -3.58 -6.30 4.46
C GLY A 78 -3.46 -5.55 3.13
N ARG A 79 -3.18 -6.30 2.08
CA ARG A 79 -3.14 -5.86 0.68
C ARG A 79 -3.79 -6.90 -0.22
N VAL A 80 -3.97 -6.55 -1.47
CA VAL A 80 -4.34 -7.50 -2.52
C VAL A 80 -3.10 -7.93 -3.30
N HIS A 81 -3.19 -9.08 -3.94
CA HIS A 81 -2.11 -9.69 -4.69
C HIS A 81 -2.56 -10.03 -6.10
N TYR A 82 -1.60 -10.02 -7.02
CA TYR A 82 -1.84 -10.37 -8.41
C TYR A 82 -2.38 -11.80 -8.58
N TYR A 83 -1.93 -12.75 -7.74
CA TYR A 83 -2.39 -14.14 -7.79
C TYR A 83 -3.86 -14.32 -7.38
N GLU A 84 -4.47 -13.34 -6.70
CA GLU A 84 -5.90 -13.38 -6.34
C GLU A 84 -6.80 -13.10 -7.56
N GLY A 85 -6.21 -12.76 -8.72
CA GLY A 85 -6.92 -12.46 -9.97
C GLY A 85 -7.10 -10.97 -10.25
N TYR A 86 -6.62 -10.09 -9.36
CA TYR A 86 -6.64 -8.65 -9.57
C TYR A 86 -5.70 -8.24 -10.71
N SER A 87 -6.11 -7.25 -11.49
CA SER A 87 -5.22 -6.57 -12.44
C SER A 87 -4.13 -5.80 -11.70
N MET A 88 -3.01 -5.51 -12.37
CA MET A 88 -1.95 -4.68 -11.79
C MET A 88 -2.44 -3.28 -11.41
N GLU A 89 -3.39 -2.74 -12.18
CA GLU A 89 -4.04 -1.46 -11.89
C GLU A 89 -4.81 -1.50 -10.56
N GLU A 90 -5.54 -2.58 -10.28
CA GLU A 90 -6.24 -2.78 -9.01
C GLU A 90 -5.24 -2.98 -7.86
N VAL A 91 -4.18 -3.75 -8.07
CA VAL A 91 -3.15 -4.00 -7.04
C VAL A 91 -2.48 -2.71 -6.58
N VAL A 92 -2.15 -1.79 -7.51
CA VAL A 92 -1.49 -0.52 -7.16
C VAL A 92 -2.47 0.63 -6.87
N PHE A 93 -3.79 0.40 -7.01
CA PHE A 93 -4.80 1.44 -6.80
C PHE A 93 -4.66 2.16 -5.44
N PRO A 94 -4.51 1.44 -4.30
CA PRO A 94 -4.30 2.08 -3.01
C PRO A 94 -3.11 3.04 -2.97
N VAL A 95 -2.01 2.68 -3.62
CA VAL A 95 -0.78 3.51 -3.65
C VAL A 95 -1.06 4.81 -4.40
N ARG A 96 -1.77 4.75 -5.52
CA ARG A 96 -2.17 5.94 -6.28
C ARG A 96 -3.12 6.83 -5.49
N ALA A 97 -4.12 6.24 -4.82
CA ALA A 97 -5.05 6.97 -3.98
C ALA A 97 -4.36 7.68 -2.80
N LEU A 98 -3.47 6.98 -2.10
CA LEU A 98 -2.72 7.55 -0.96
C LEU A 98 -1.76 8.67 -1.42
N GLY A 99 -1.05 8.46 -2.54
CA GLY A 99 -0.19 9.50 -3.12
C GLY A 99 -0.97 10.74 -3.56
N ALA A 100 -2.13 10.55 -4.21
CA ALA A 100 -3.02 11.64 -4.62
C ALA A 100 -3.71 12.35 -3.43
N TRP A 101 -3.94 11.63 -2.32
CA TRP A 101 -4.42 12.24 -1.09
C TRP A 101 -3.39 13.22 -0.50
N GLY A 102 -2.10 12.89 -0.62
CA GLY A 102 -0.98 13.74 -0.24
C GLY A 102 0.11 13.04 0.56
N VAL A 103 0.02 11.72 0.78
CA VAL A 103 1.01 10.93 1.52
C VAL A 103 2.38 11.03 0.84
N LYS A 104 3.43 11.24 1.63
CA LYS A 104 4.79 11.52 1.12
C LYS A 104 5.77 10.36 1.28
N ALA A 105 5.53 9.48 2.24
CA ALA A 105 6.36 8.30 2.46
C ALA A 105 5.52 7.02 2.36
N TYR A 106 6.13 5.97 1.82
CA TYR A 106 5.49 4.67 1.67
C TYR A 106 6.43 3.58 2.18
N VAL A 107 5.96 2.80 3.16
CA VAL A 107 6.71 1.70 3.76
C VAL A 107 6.01 0.40 3.40
N ALA A 108 6.64 -0.38 2.53
CA ALA A 108 6.15 -1.70 2.16
C ALA A 108 6.78 -2.75 3.06
N THR A 109 5.95 -3.56 3.70
CA THR A 109 6.40 -4.77 4.41
C THR A 109 5.88 -6.00 3.67
N ASN A 110 6.60 -7.12 3.70
CA ASN A 110 6.14 -8.40 3.18
C ASN A 110 6.78 -9.59 3.89
N ALA A 111 6.14 -10.75 3.75
CA ALA A 111 6.74 -12.03 4.10
C ALA A 111 7.35 -12.63 2.85
N VAL A 112 8.56 -13.17 2.95
CA VAL A 112 9.34 -13.73 1.84
C VAL A 112 10.10 -14.96 2.29
N GLY A 113 10.38 -15.87 1.36
CA GLY A 113 11.33 -16.95 1.59
C GLY A 113 12.77 -16.44 1.40
N GLY A 114 13.62 -16.65 2.39
CA GLY A 114 15.05 -16.33 2.28
C GLY A 114 15.77 -17.31 1.34
N ILE A 115 16.44 -16.78 0.32
CA ILE A 115 17.28 -17.57 -0.61
C ILE A 115 18.74 -17.55 -0.15
N ASP A 116 19.19 -16.45 0.45
CA ASP A 116 20.52 -16.36 1.05
C ASP A 116 20.61 -17.30 2.26
N HIS A 117 21.59 -18.20 2.22
CA HIS A 117 21.80 -19.23 3.25
C HIS A 117 22.21 -18.67 4.62
N SER A 118 22.58 -17.39 4.71
CA SER A 118 22.86 -16.72 5.98
C SER A 118 21.58 -16.29 6.72
N LEU A 119 20.43 -16.23 6.03
CA LEU A 119 19.16 -15.82 6.61
C LEU A 119 18.51 -16.95 7.41
N SER A 120 17.89 -16.57 8.52
CA SER A 120 17.09 -17.44 9.37
C SER A 120 15.62 -16.99 9.41
N PRO A 121 14.66 -17.91 9.61
CA PRO A 121 13.27 -17.53 9.84
C PRO A 121 13.13 -16.53 10.99
N GLY A 122 12.44 -15.41 10.73
CA GLY A 122 12.26 -14.32 11.70
C GLY A 122 13.22 -13.14 11.50
N ASP A 123 14.23 -13.27 10.64
CA ASP A 123 15.09 -12.14 10.30
C ASP A 123 14.30 -11.01 9.63
N VAL A 124 14.62 -9.78 10.01
CA VAL A 124 14.11 -8.57 9.36
C VAL A 124 15.15 -8.11 8.35
N VAL A 125 14.77 -8.19 7.07
CA VAL A 125 15.66 -7.83 5.96
C VAL A 125 15.23 -6.49 5.39
N LEU A 126 16.18 -5.56 5.26
CA LEU A 126 15.97 -4.31 4.54
C LEU A 126 16.00 -4.59 3.04
N LEU A 127 14.93 -4.20 2.34
CA LEU A 127 14.89 -4.24 0.87
C LEU A 127 15.81 -3.13 0.34
N TYR A 128 16.95 -3.52 -0.23
CA TYR A 128 17.88 -2.57 -0.87
C TYR A 128 17.57 -2.36 -2.35
N ASP A 129 17.11 -3.41 -3.03
CA ASP A 129 16.76 -3.41 -4.45
C ASP A 129 15.78 -4.57 -4.73
N HIS A 130 15.23 -4.63 -5.95
CA HIS A 130 14.32 -5.69 -6.37
C HIS A 130 14.51 -6.11 -7.83
N ILE A 131 14.13 -7.35 -8.13
CA ILE A 131 14.01 -7.87 -9.49
C ILE A 131 12.54 -8.15 -9.77
N ASN A 132 11.97 -7.50 -10.80
CA ASN A 132 10.59 -7.73 -11.21
C ASN A 132 10.50 -8.85 -12.27
N TRP A 133 10.15 -10.06 -11.82
CA TRP A 133 9.84 -11.21 -12.69
C TRP A 133 8.33 -11.49 -12.83
N MET A 134 7.46 -10.52 -12.53
CA MET A 134 6.01 -10.75 -12.57
C MET A 134 5.46 -10.93 -13.99
N GLY A 135 6.25 -10.63 -15.04
CA GLY A 135 5.80 -10.66 -16.44
C GLY A 135 4.73 -9.61 -16.77
N ALA A 136 4.45 -8.72 -15.82
CA ALA A 136 3.47 -7.65 -15.91
C ALA A 136 4.00 -6.41 -15.19
N ASN A 137 3.52 -5.23 -15.61
CA ASN A 137 3.96 -3.95 -15.08
C ASN A 137 2.75 -3.02 -14.90
N PRO A 138 2.57 -2.40 -13.72
CA PRO A 138 1.43 -1.51 -13.44
C PRO A 138 1.45 -0.20 -14.24
N LEU A 139 2.58 0.14 -14.88
CA LEU A 139 2.73 1.33 -15.73
C LEU A 139 2.48 1.03 -17.22
N ARG A 140 2.15 -0.22 -17.58
CA ARG A 140 1.76 -0.56 -18.95
C ARG A 140 0.45 0.15 -19.30
N GLY A 141 0.48 0.99 -20.33
CA GLY A 141 -0.71 1.66 -20.83
C GLY A 141 -0.42 3.07 -21.38
N PRO A 142 -1.46 3.90 -21.53
CA PRO A 142 -1.32 5.32 -21.84
C PRO A 142 -0.45 6.05 -20.82
N ASP A 143 0.12 7.19 -21.23
CA ASP A 143 0.92 8.03 -20.32
C ASP A 143 0.04 8.70 -19.25
N THR A 144 0.61 8.90 -18.06
CA THR A 144 -0.07 9.51 -16.89
C THR A 144 0.86 10.52 -16.20
N PRO A 145 1.25 11.60 -16.92
CA PRO A 145 2.28 12.54 -16.47
C PRO A 145 1.92 13.27 -15.17
N GLU A 146 0.63 13.31 -14.79
CA GLU A 146 0.18 13.86 -13.52
C GLU A 146 0.63 13.04 -12.30
N TRP A 147 0.99 11.77 -12.48
CA TRP A 147 1.37 10.87 -11.38
C TRP A 147 2.81 10.37 -11.47
N ASN A 148 3.35 10.20 -12.68
CA ASN A 148 4.73 9.77 -12.88
C ASN A 148 5.23 10.18 -14.26
N PRO A 149 6.56 10.35 -14.44
CA PRO A 149 7.12 10.46 -15.77
C PRO A 149 6.81 9.21 -16.60
N ARG A 150 6.81 9.35 -17.94
CA ARG A 150 6.59 8.23 -18.86
C ARG A 150 7.59 7.09 -18.65
N PHE A 151 8.83 7.44 -18.34
CA PHE A 151 9.94 6.52 -18.11
C PHE A 151 10.56 6.84 -16.75
N PRO A 152 10.04 6.27 -15.65
CA PRO A 152 10.62 6.48 -14.33
C PRO A 152 11.99 5.79 -14.22
N ASP A 153 12.96 6.51 -13.66
CA ASP A 153 14.24 5.92 -13.26
C ASP A 153 14.03 4.99 -12.05
N MET A 154 14.76 3.87 -12.05
CA MET A 154 14.74 2.86 -10.99
C MET A 154 16.15 2.55 -10.49
N THR A 155 17.14 3.43 -10.76
CA THR A 155 18.54 3.23 -10.31
C THR A 155 18.65 3.24 -8.78
N HIS A 156 17.77 4.01 -8.13
CA HIS A 156 17.62 4.09 -6.68
C HIS A 156 16.14 3.91 -6.30
N ALA A 157 15.62 2.71 -6.57
CA ALA A 157 14.23 2.34 -6.32
C ALA A 157 13.91 2.09 -4.84
#